data_AF-A0AAV0Q0J9-F1
#
_entry.id   AF-A0AAV0Q0J9-F1
#
_cell.length_a   1.000
_cell.length_b   1.000
_cell.length_c   1.000
_cell.angle_alpha   90.00
_cell.angle_beta   90.00
_cell.angle_gamma   90.00
#
_symmetry.space_group_name_H-M   'P 1'
#
loop_
_entity.id
_entity.type
_entity.pdbx_description
1 polymer ?
#
loop_
_entity_poly.entity_id
_entity_poly.type
_entity_poly.pdbx_seq_one_letter_code
_entity_poly.pdbx_strand_id
1 'polypeptide(L)'
;MLYPCVERVMLITHRLSLNWSSIYSANYNLSGYQLVSPILGLAAYNAGGKSYPFEVGIRSAQGNSIAVNFTNPIDDPIVNPLCAIFEGDGKTVSLKPPISDRVCGSTSNGHFGLVVKLPPPAGSPPPAAVTAAGGGGRAAVWKVAVASSVGSALGIVLLGLLVVAMFAKVKKKARMVEMERRAYEEEALQVSMVGHVRAPVAAGTRTVPTIEHHFVHYNPK
;
A
#
# COMPACT_ATOMS: atom_id res chain seq x y z
N MET A 1 -14.07 -44.38 1.14
CA MET A 1 -14.96 -43.28 1.57
C MET A 1 -14.42 -41.99 0.95
N LEU A 2 -15.02 -41.51 -0.15
CA LEU A 2 -14.68 -40.21 -0.73
C LEU A 2 -15.47 -39.16 0.04
N TYR A 3 -14.78 -38.37 0.86
CA TYR A 3 -15.38 -37.18 1.46
C TYR A 3 -15.57 -36.15 0.33
N PRO A 4 -16.79 -35.62 0.10
CA PRO A 4 -16.95 -34.55 -0.87
C PRO A 4 -16.13 -33.35 -0.41
N CYS A 5 -15.30 -32.81 -1.30
CA CYS A 5 -14.63 -31.53 -1.08
C CYS A 5 -15.70 -30.43 -1.10
N VAL A 6 -16.21 -30.08 0.08
CA VAL A 6 -17.19 -29.00 0.22
C VAL A 6 -16.43 -27.70 0.35
N GLU A 7 -16.42 -26.91 -0.71
CA GLU A 7 -16.05 -25.50 -0.62
C GLU A 7 -17.19 -24.71 0.01
N ARG A 8 -16.86 -23.84 0.96
CA ARG A 8 -17.81 -22.98 1.64
C ARG A 8 -17.26 -21.57 1.64
N VAL A 9 -18.15 -20.62 1.47
CA VAL A 9 -17.86 -19.19 1.58
C VAL A 9 -18.73 -18.61 2.68
N MET A 10 -18.12 -17.87 3.59
CA MET A 10 -18.81 -17.10 4.61
C MET A 10 -18.96 -15.66 4.13
N LEU A 11 -20.20 -15.18 4.05
CA LEU A 11 -20.48 -13.78 3.78
C LEU A 11 -20.63 -13.04 5.10
N ILE A 12 -19.94 -11.91 5.22
CA ILE A 12 -19.99 -11.05 6.39
C ILE A 12 -20.52 -9.69 5.97
N THR A 13 -21.58 -9.24 6.64
CA THR A 13 -22.15 -7.90 6.48
C THR A 13 -21.88 -7.09 7.73
N HIS A 14 -21.32 -5.89 7.56
CA HIS A 14 -21.07 -4.95 8.65
C HIS A 14 -21.98 -3.74 8.52
N ARG A 15 -22.49 -3.25 9.65
CA ARG A 15 -23.21 -1.97 9.73
C ARG A 15 -22.52 -1.08 10.75
N LEU A 16 -21.72 -0.15 10.26
CA LEU A 16 -21.08 0.86 11.09
C LEU A 16 -22.02 2.07 11.18
N SER A 17 -22.57 2.29 12.37
CA SER A 17 -23.39 3.47 12.71
C SER A 17 -22.70 4.79 12.34
N LEU A 18 -23.49 5.87 12.19
CA LEU A 18 -22.98 7.22 11.86
C LEU A 18 -21.91 7.70 12.85
N ASN A 19 -21.89 7.24 14.10
CA ASN A 19 -20.86 7.65 15.05
C ASN A 19 -19.44 7.20 14.63
N TRP A 20 -19.33 6.13 13.83
CA TRP A 20 -18.07 5.68 13.23
C TRP A 20 -17.82 6.24 11.82
N SER A 21 -18.74 7.08 11.31
CA SER A 21 -18.57 7.80 10.04
C SER A 21 -17.38 8.76 10.05
N SER A 22 -16.98 9.23 11.23
CA SER A 22 -15.79 10.07 11.44
C SER A 22 -14.50 9.38 11.01
N ILE A 23 -14.39 8.06 11.19
CA ILE A 23 -13.25 7.27 10.72
C ILE A 23 -13.18 7.32 9.20
N TYR A 24 -14.31 7.13 8.51
CA TYR A 24 -14.34 7.20 7.05
C TYR A 24 -14.10 8.61 6.54
N SER A 25 -14.70 9.62 7.18
CA SER A 25 -14.53 11.02 6.79
C SER A 25 -13.12 11.56 7.05
N ALA A 26 -12.40 11.02 8.05
CA ALA A 26 -11.03 11.42 8.38
C ALA A 26 -9.96 10.68 7.58
N ASN A 27 -10.20 9.41 7.23
CA ASN A 27 -9.21 8.58 6.52
C ASN A 27 -9.37 8.61 5.00
N TYR A 28 -10.57 8.91 4.50
CA TYR A 28 -10.84 8.97 3.06
C TYR A 28 -11.10 10.39 2.59
N ASN A 29 -10.66 10.67 1.37
CA ASN A 29 -10.86 11.99 0.78
C ASN A 29 -12.26 12.12 0.18
N LEU A 30 -13.19 12.69 0.95
CA LEU A 30 -14.55 13.02 0.50
C LEU A 30 -14.68 14.47 -0.03
N SER A 31 -13.60 15.11 -0.50
CA SER A 31 -13.56 16.53 -0.89
C SER A 31 -14.85 17.07 -1.56
N GLY A 32 -15.57 17.93 -0.85
CA GLY A 32 -16.81 18.55 -1.32
C GLY A 32 -18.08 17.71 -1.11
N TYR A 33 -17.99 16.60 -0.39
CA TYR A 33 -19.10 15.71 -0.05
C TYR A 33 -19.16 15.37 1.45
N GLN A 34 -20.38 15.15 1.94
CA GLN A 34 -20.68 14.79 3.32
C GLN A 34 -21.33 13.41 3.34
N LEU A 35 -20.85 12.53 4.21
CA LEU A 35 -21.46 11.23 4.46
C LEU A 35 -22.76 11.41 5.27
N VAL A 36 -23.86 10.87 4.76
CA VAL A 36 -25.22 11.04 5.32
C VAL A 36 -25.90 9.71 5.68
N SER A 37 -25.16 8.60 5.62
CA SER A 37 -25.66 7.28 6.00
C SER A 37 -24.67 6.54 6.91
N PRO A 38 -25.11 5.47 7.60
CA PRO A 38 -24.19 4.46 8.11
C PRO A 38 -23.32 3.89 6.98
N ILE A 39 -22.18 3.30 7.33
CA ILE A 39 -21.39 2.52 6.38
C ILE A 39 -21.83 1.06 6.42
N LEU A 40 -22.17 0.52 5.25
CA LEU A 40 -22.50 -0.88 5.06
C LEU A 40 -21.30 -1.58 4.43
N GLY A 41 -20.76 -2.60 5.10
CA GLY A 41 -19.68 -3.43 4.60
C GLY A 41 -20.20 -4.77 4.12
N LEU A 42 -19.64 -5.27 3.02
CA LEU A 42 -19.80 -6.64 2.55
C LEU A 42 -18.41 -7.21 2.34
N ALA A 43 -18.13 -8.37 2.92
CA ALA A 43 -16.92 -9.14 2.72
C ALA A 43 -17.27 -10.63 2.57
N ALA A 44 -16.42 -11.37 1.88
CA ALA A 44 -16.54 -12.81 1.76
C ALA A 44 -15.25 -13.47 2.21
N TYR A 45 -15.34 -14.61 2.88
CA TYR A 45 -14.20 -15.36 3.37
C TYR A 45 -14.32 -16.82 2.98
N ASN A 46 -13.19 -17.47 2.73
CA ASN A 46 -13.13 -18.92 2.66
C ASN A 46 -13.59 -19.51 4.01
N ALA A 47 -14.43 -20.55 3.98
CA ALA A 47 -15.02 -21.17 5.17
C ALA A 47 -14.97 -22.70 5.11
N GLY A 48 -13.92 -23.27 4.51
CA GLY A 48 -13.76 -24.72 4.34
C GLY A 48 -12.33 -25.20 4.59
N GLY A 49 -12.21 -26.46 5.06
CA GLY A 49 -10.94 -27.15 5.26
C GLY A 49 -10.27 -26.89 6.63
N LYS A 50 -8.98 -27.21 6.72
CA LYS A 50 -8.13 -26.98 7.92
C LYS A 50 -7.37 -25.63 7.87
N SER A 51 -7.69 -24.77 6.91
CA SER A 51 -6.98 -23.50 6.69
C SER A 51 -7.62 -22.36 7.48
N TYR A 52 -6.82 -21.37 7.84
CA TYR A 52 -7.32 -20.12 8.42
C TYR A 52 -8.19 -19.37 7.41
N PRO A 53 -9.28 -18.70 7.85
CA PRO A 53 -10.11 -17.89 6.97
C PRO A 53 -9.30 -16.77 6.32
N PHE A 54 -9.46 -16.60 5.01
CA PHE A 54 -8.91 -15.48 4.25
C PHE A 54 -9.99 -14.86 3.37
N GLU A 55 -9.87 -13.55 3.13
CA GLU A 55 -10.85 -12.82 2.33
C GLU A 55 -10.81 -13.30 0.88
N VAL A 56 -11.98 -13.60 0.33
CA VAL A 56 -12.19 -13.94 -1.07
C VAL A 56 -12.99 -12.83 -1.73
N GLY A 57 -12.54 -12.37 -2.89
CA GLY A 57 -13.23 -11.30 -3.61
C GLY A 57 -14.55 -11.78 -4.21
N ILE A 58 -15.62 -11.01 -4.01
CA ILE A 58 -16.86 -11.20 -4.76
C ILE A 58 -16.71 -10.45 -6.08
N ARG A 59 -16.99 -11.10 -7.20
CA ARG A 59 -17.05 -10.47 -8.52
C ARG A 59 -18.24 -10.99 -9.28
N SER A 60 -19.11 -10.08 -9.70
CA SER A 60 -20.18 -10.42 -10.63
C SER A 60 -19.76 -10.23 -12.08
N ALA A 61 -20.17 -11.19 -12.92
CA ALA A 61 -19.99 -11.14 -14.37
C ALA A 61 -20.98 -10.20 -15.07
N GLN A 62 -22.06 -9.79 -14.40
CA GLN A 62 -23.10 -8.90 -14.93
C GLN A 62 -23.37 -7.74 -13.97
N GLY A 63 -23.32 -6.51 -14.49
CA GLY A 63 -23.92 -5.29 -13.94
C GLY A 63 -23.94 -5.10 -12.42
N ASN A 64 -24.86 -4.26 -11.92
CA ASN A 64 -25.04 -4.02 -10.49
C ASN A 64 -25.72 -5.22 -9.80
N SER A 65 -25.03 -6.35 -9.65
CA SER A 65 -25.58 -7.56 -9.03
C SER A 65 -25.72 -7.47 -7.50
N ILE A 66 -24.99 -6.56 -6.86
CA ILE A 66 -25.05 -6.31 -5.43
C ILE A 66 -25.82 -5.01 -5.22
N ALA A 67 -26.98 -5.11 -4.58
CA ALA A 67 -27.79 -3.96 -4.19
C ALA A 67 -27.60 -3.69 -2.70
N VAL A 68 -27.07 -2.52 -2.37
CA VAL A 68 -26.85 -2.07 -0.99
C VAL A 68 -27.91 -1.03 -0.66
N ASN A 69 -28.86 -1.41 0.18
CA ASN A 69 -30.04 -0.59 0.48
C ASN A 69 -29.88 0.15 1.82
N PHE A 70 -29.95 1.48 1.76
CA PHE A 70 -29.89 2.38 2.92
C PHE A 70 -31.27 2.89 3.35
N THR A 71 -32.36 2.35 2.79
CA THR A 71 -33.72 2.77 3.14
C THR A 71 -34.05 2.39 4.57
N ASN A 72 -34.48 3.39 5.34
CA ASN A 72 -35.06 3.23 6.67
C ASN A 72 -36.38 4.04 6.70
N PRO A 73 -37.49 3.47 7.19
CA PRO A 73 -38.81 4.11 7.16
C PRO A 73 -38.91 5.45 7.91
N ILE A 74 -37.94 5.78 8.76
CA ILE A 74 -37.97 6.98 9.62
C ILE A 74 -37.11 8.13 9.04
N ASP A 75 -36.34 7.88 7.98
CA ASP A 75 -35.32 8.82 7.52
C ASP A 75 -35.88 9.88 6.55
N ASP A 76 -35.56 11.15 6.82
CA ASP A 76 -35.86 12.31 5.98
C ASP A 76 -35.34 12.18 4.54
N PRO A 77 -36.09 12.65 3.51
CA PRO A 77 -35.68 12.56 2.12
C PRO A 77 -34.28 13.17 1.89
N ILE A 78 -33.42 12.40 1.23
CA ILE A 78 -32.04 12.83 0.90
C ILE A 78 -32.06 13.39 -0.52
N VAL A 79 -31.64 14.64 -0.68
CA VAL A 79 -31.61 15.30 -1.99
C VAL A 79 -30.32 14.94 -2.72
N ASN A 80 -30.46 14.37 -3.93
CA ASN A 80 -29.39 14.02 -4.85
C ASN A 80 -28.20 13.26 -4.19
N PRO A 81 -28.45 12.11 -3.55
CA PRO A 81 -27.38 11.31 -2.97
C PRO A 81 -26.51 10.67 -4.07
N LEU A 82 -25.23 10.48 -3.75
CA LEU A 82 -24.30 9.64 -4.50
C LEU A 82 -23.86 8.47 -3.64
N CYS A 83 -23.59 7.34 -4.29
CA CYS A 83 -22.98 6.18 -3.65
C CYS A 83 -21.49 6.39 -3.53
N ALA A 84 -20.97 6.35 -2.30
CA ALA A 84 -19.56 6.26 -2.01
C ALA A 84 -19.17 4.79 -1.82
N ILE A 85 -18.26 4.31 -2.65
CA ILE A 85 -17.66 2.98 -2.56
C ILE A 85 -16.23 3.17 -2.08
N PHE A 86 -15.95 2.68 -0.88
CA PHE A 86 -14.62 2.75 -0.27
C PHE A 86 -13.85 1.50 -0.65
N GLU A 87 -12.77 1.69 -1.41
CA GLU A 87 -11.93 0.58 -1.85
C GLU A 87 -11.03 0.11 -0.69
N GLY A 88 -10.57 -1.13 -0.76
CA GLY A 88 -9.73 -1.74 0.29
C GLY A 88 -8.34 -1.14 0.44
N ASP A 89 -7.96 -0.17 -0.40
CA ASP A 89 -6.67 0.53 -0.34
C ASP A 89 -6.59 1.61 0.76
N GLY A 90 -7.74 1.90 1.40
CA GLY A 90 -7.82 2.86 2.51
C GLY A 90 -7.70 4.32 2.10
N LYS A 91 -7.74 4.66 0.81
CA LYS A 91 -7.53 6.03 0.31
C LYS A 91 -8.49 6.46 -0.77
N THR A 92 -8.94 5.54 -1.61
CA THR A 92 -9.78 5.87 -2.75
C THR A 92 -11.25 5.67 -2.45
N VAL A 93 -12.05 6.62 -2.92
CA VAL A 93 -13.51 6.58 -2.86
C VAL A 93 -14.04 6.78 -4.27
N SER A 94 -14.81 5.82 -4.76
CA SER A 94 -15.53 5.94 -6.01
C SER A 94 -16.92 6.48 -5.75
N LEU A 95 -17.27 7.58 -6.41
CA LEU A 95 -18.62 8.15 -6.37
C LEU A 95 -19.40 7.69 -7.60
N LYS A 96 -20.57 7.08 -7.39
CA LYS A 96 -21.45 6.61 -8.47
C LYS A 96 -22.89 7.06 -8.23
N PRO A 97 -23.67 7.29 -9.30
CA PRO A 97 -25.11 7.44 -9.16
C PRO A 97 -25.73 6.19 -8.52
N PRO A 98 -26.73 6.36 -7.64
CA PRO A 98 -27.46 5.22 -7.11
C PRO A 98 -28.37 4.58 -8.17
N ILE A 99 -28.76 3.32 -7.97
CA ILE A 99 -29.74 2.63 -8.81
C ILE A 99 -31.15 3.22 -8.59
N SER A 100 -31.44 3.57 -7.35
CA SER A 100 -32.65 4.29 -6.90
C SER A 100 -32.30 5.08 -5.63
N ASP A 101 -33.13 6.05 -5.21
CA ASP A 101 -32.84 7.06 -4.18
C ASP A 101 -31.83 6.68 -3.08
N ARG A 102 -31.95 5.49 -2.47
CA ARG A 102 -31.06 5.02 -1.40
C ARG A 102 -30.47 3.64 -1.65
N VAL A 103 -30.33 3.22 -2.91
CA VAL A 103 -29.81 1.90 -3.28
C VAL A 103 -28.56 2.04 -4.14
N CYS A 104 -27.44 1.56 -3.61
CA CYS A 104 -26.17 1.53 -4.31
C CYS A 104 -25.95 0.21 -5.04
N GLY A 105 -25.44 0.30 -6.26
CA GLY A 105 -25.04 -0.85 -7.06
C GLY A 105 -23.56 -1.14 -6.98
N SER A 106 -23.19 -2.41 -6.84
CA SER A 106 -21.81 -2.87 -6.90
C SER A 106 -21.69 -4.20 -7.63
N THR A 107 -20.51 -4.42 -8.21
CA THR A 107 -20.08 -5.71 -8.78
C THR A 107 -19.15 -6.48 -7.84
N SER A 108 -18.67 -5.83 -6.77
CA SER A 108 -17.71 -6.39 -5.82
C SER A 108 -18.06 -6.14 -4.36
N ASN A 109 -17.41 -6.89 -3.48
CA ASN A 109 -17.41 -6.62 -2.04
C ASN A 109 -16.68 -5.31 -1.71
N GLY A 110 -16.90 -4.77 -0.51
CA GLY A 110 -16.35 -3.48 -0.09
C GLY A 110 -17.22 -2.79 0.96
N HIS A 111 -16.90 -1.52 1.23
CA HIS A 111 -17.69 -0.66 2.10
C HIS A 111 -18.43 0.40 1.29
N PHE A 112 -19.65 0.70 1.70
CA PHE A 112 -20.60 1.52 0.96
C PHE A 112 -21.24 2.55 1.88
N GLY A 113 -21.47 3.75 1.37
CA GLY A 113 -22.23 4.81 2.03
C GLY A 113 -22.93 5.73 1.04
N LEU A 114 -23.80 6.59 1.54
CA LEU A 114 -24.42 7.69 0.78
C LEU A 114 -23.78 9.01 1.16
N VAL A 115 -23.40 9.78 0.13
CA VAL A 115 -22.87 11.13 0.33
C VAL A 115 -23.71 12.14 -0.42
N VAL A 116 -23.74 13.37 0.10
CA VAL A 116 -24.34 14.53 -0.57
C VAL A 116 -23.27 15.59 -0.79
N LYS A 117 -23.44 16.41 -1.83
CA LYS A 117 -22.52 17.51 -2.10
C LYS A 117 -22.66 18.58 -1.01
N LEU A 118 -21.55 19.02 -0.44
CA LEU A 118 -21.58 20.16 0.48
C LEU A 118 -22.00 21.42 -0.28
N PRO A 119 -22.76 22.32 0.36
CA PRO A 119 -22.94 23.66 -0.16
C PRO A 119 -21.56 24.34 -0.28
N PRO A 120 -21.37 25.18 -1.32
CA PRO A 120 -20.13 25.91 -1.48
C PRO A 120 -19.89 26.83 -0.28
N PRO A 121 -18.63 27.04 0.14
CA PRO A 121 -18.33 27.91 1.27
C PRO A 121 -18.84 29.33 0.99
N ALA A 122 -19.45 29.92 2.02
CA ALA A 122 -20.00 31.28 1.96
C ALA A 122 -18.91 32.25 1.49
N GLY A 123 -19.18 32.96 0.39
CA GLY A 123 -18.23 33.90 -0.24
C GLY A 123 -17.58 33.41 -1.53
N SER A 124 -17.85 32.18 -1.98
CA SER A 124 -17.47 31.78 -3.34
C SER A 124 -18.40 32.42 -4.39
N PRO A 125 -17.86 33.07 -5.43
CA PRO A 125 -18.70 33.64 -6.49
C PRO A 125 -19.46 32.51 -7.19
N PRO A 126 -20.73 32.74 -7.60
CA PRO A 126 -21.49 31.72 -8.31
C PRO A 126 -20.71 31.28 -9.55
N PRO A 127 -20.64 29.96 -9.86
CA PRO A 127 -20.04 29.52 -11.10
C PRO A 127 -20.82 30.16 -12.25
N ALA A 128 -20.12 30.97 -13.06
CA ALA A 128 -20.71 31.59 -14.23
C ALA A 128 -21.37 30.50 -15.07
N ALA A 129 -22.68 30.66 -15.31
CA ALA A 129 -23.42 29.79 -16.20
C ALA A 129 -22.80 29.91 -17.60
N VAL A 130 -21.96 28.95 -17.96
CA VAL A 130 -21.51 28.79 -19.35
C VAL A 130 -22.68 28.15 -20.09
N THR A 131 -23.50 28.99 -20.70
CA THR A 131 -24.49 28.55 -21.67
C THR A 131 -23.76 27.83 -22.79
N ALA A 132 -24.06 26.54 -22.92
CA ALA A 132 -23.58 25.70 -23.99
C ALA A 132 -24.12 26.23 -25.33
N ALA A 133 -23.22 26.77 -26.15
CA ALA A 133 -23.44 26.94 -27.57
C ALA A 133 -22.23 26.37 -28.31
N GLY A 134 -22.46 25.23 -28.98
CA GLY A 134 -21.73 24.84 -30.18
C GLY A 134 -20.44 24.02 -30.00
N GLY A 135 -20.51 22.77 -30.47
CA GLY A 135 -19.48 22.23 -31.37
C GLY A 135 -18.28 21.53 -30.73
N GLY A 136 -18.11 20.26 -31.08
CA GLY A 136 -17.06 19.38 -30.59
C GLY A 136 -15.63 19.86 -30.81
N GLY A 137 -14.72 19.35 -29.98
CA GLY A 137 -13.29 19.49 -30.18
C GLY A 137 -12.51 19.13 -28.92
N ARG A 138 -11.72 18.04 -28.99
CA ARG A 138 -10.71 17.69 -28.00
C ARG A 138 -9.73 18.85 -27.81
N ALA A 139 -9.11 18.92 -26.63
CA ALA A 139 -8.00 19.78 -26.20
C ALA A 139 -8.38 21.09 -25.48
N ALA A 140 -8.28 21.06 -24.15
CA ALA A 140 -8.02 22.25 -23.33
C ALA A 140 -7.36 21.87 -21.99
N VAL A 141 -6.31 21.05 -22.04
CA VAL A 141 -5.32 20.95 -20.95
C VAL A 141 -4.27 22.03 -21.20
N TRP A 142 -4.62 23.27 -20.86
CA TRP A 142 -3.65 24.35 -20.62
C TRP A 142 -4.45 25.54 -20.10
N LYS A 143 -4.04 26.09 -18.95
CA LYS A 143 -4.46 27.36 -18.31
C LYS A 143 -4.98 27.17 -16.89
N VAL A 144 -4.09 26.73 -16.01
CA VAL A 144 -3.93 27.36 -14.70
C VAL A 144 -2.43 27.47 -14.44
N ALA A 145 -1.85 28.52 -15.03
CA ALA A 145 -0.54 29.03 -14.65
C ALA A 145 -0.75 30.47 -14.17
N VAL A 146 0.10 30.86 -13.23
CA VAL A 146 0.20 32.18 -12.56
C VAL A 146 -0.56 32.27 -11.23
N ALA A 147 0.05 31.72 -10.18
CA ALA A 147 0.06 32.33 -8.84
C ALA A 147 1.24 31.80 -8.00
N SER A 148 2.07 32.73 -7.53
CA SER A 148 3.15 32.59 -6.54
C SER A 148 4.53 32.08 -7.01
N SER A 149 5.26 32.98 -7.68
CA SER A 149 6.72 33.10 -7.59
C SER A 149 7.16 33.48 -6.17
N VAL A 150 8.40 33.12 -5.81
CA VAL A 150 9.11 33.30 -4.52
C VAL A 150 8.85 32.19 -3.50
N GLY A 151 9.29 30.98 -3.84
CA GLY A 151 9.33 29.81 -2.93
C GLY A 151 9.87 28.53 -3.59
N SER A 152 9.96 28.50 -4.92
CA SER A 152 10.33 27.29 -5.68
C SER A 152 11.84 27.01 -5.75
N ALA A 153 12.70 28.01 -5.58
CA ALA A 153 14.16 27.80 -5.73
C ALA A 153 14.71 26.87 -4.64
N LEU A 154 14.30 27.06 -3.38
CA LEU A 154 14.69 26.21 -2.25
C LEU A 154 14.18 24.77 -2.41
N GLY A 155 12.95 24.60 -2.89
CA GLY A 155 12.36 23.28 -3.11
C GLY A 155 13.11 22.47 -4.17
N ILE A 156 13.49 23.10 -5.29
CA ILE A 156 14.24 22.43 -6.37
C ILE A 156 15.66 22.07 -5.90
N VAL A 157 16.32 22.96 -5.16
CA VAL A 157 17.65 22.71 -4.59
C VAL A 157 17.62 21.56 -3.57
N LEU A 158 16.65 21.57 -2.65
CA LEU A 158 16.48 20.50 -1.67
C LEU A 158 16.19 19.15 -2.34
N LEU A 159 15.30 19.14 -3.34
CA LEU A 159 14.97 17.92 -4.08
C LEU A 159 16.19 17.38 -4.84
N GLY A 160 16.97 18.26 -5.47
CA GLY A 160 18.23 17.89 -6.13
C GLY A 160 19.25 17.27 -5.16
N LEU A 161 19.44 17.88 -3.99
CA LEU A 161 20.35 17.35 -2.96
C LEU A 161 19.93 15.97 -2.44
N LEU A 162 18.62 15.75 -2.25
CA LEU A 162 18.09 14.45 -1.81
C LEU A 162 18.35 13.34 -2.84
N VAL A 163 18.16 13.64 -4.13
CA VAL A 163 18.45 12.69 -5.22
C VAL A 163 19.94 12.34 -5.25
N VAL A 164 20.83 13.34 -5.20
CA VAL A 164 22.28 13.12 -5.18
C VAL A 164 22.70 12.28 -3.97
N ALA A 165 22.14 12.55 -2.79
CA ALA A 165 22.43 11.78 -1.57
C ALA A 165 22.00 10.31 -1.69
N MET A 166 20.82 10.03 -2.26
CA MET A 166 20.34 8.67 -2.52
C MET A 166 21.28 7.92 -3.47
N PHE A 167 21.64 8.53 -4.61
CA PHE A 167 22.58 7.92 -5.55
C PHE A 167 23.96 7.67 -4.93
N ALA A 168 24.46 8.61 -4.11
CA ALA A 168 25.71 8.43 -3.39
C ALA A 168 25.63 7.28 -2.38
N LYS A 169 24.51 7.13 -1.66
CA LYS A 169 24.31 6.00 -0.74
C LYS A 169 24.22 4.67 -1.47
N VAL A 170 23.50 4.60 -2.59
CA VAL A 170 23.41 3.39 -3.42
C VAL A 170 24.80 3.01 -3.95
N LYS A 171 25.55 3.97 -4.49
CA LYS A 171 26.91 3.73 -4.98
C LYS A 171 27.87 3.29 -3.87
N LYS A 172 27.77 3.89 -2.67
CA LYS A 172 28.56 3.48 -1.50
C LYS A 172 28.20 2.07 -1.03
N LYS A 173 26.90 1.74 -0.96
CA LYS A 173 26.45 0.38 -0.64
C LYS A 173 26.92 -0.64 -1.67
N ALA A 174 26.80 -0.33 -2.96
CA ALA A 174 27.29 -1.20 -4.03
C ALA A 174 28.81 -1.43 -3.93
N ARG A 175 29.60 -0.39 -3.63
CA ARG A 175 31.04 -0.54 -3.40
C ARG A 175 31.38 -1.31 -2.13
N MET A 176 30.63 -1.13 -1.04
CA MET A 176 30.79 -1.90 0.19
C MET A 176 30.51 -3.38 -0.06
N VAL A 177 29.44 -3.71 -0.77
CA VAL A 177 29.09 -5.09 -1.13
C VAL A 177 30.15 -5.72 -2.04
N GLU A 178 30.70 -4.98 -3.00
CA GLU A 178 31.79 -5.50 -3.83
C GLU A 178 33.07 -5.74 -3.02
N MET A 179 33.40 -4.87 -2.07
CA MET A 179 34.56 -5.05 -1.17
C MET A 179 34.36 -6.25 -0.24
N GLU A 180 33.15 -6.47 0.27
CA GLU A 180 32.80 -7.68 1.02
C GLU A 180 32.97 -8.93 0.16
N ARG A 181 32.49 -8.93 -1.09
CA ARG A 181 32.63 -10.05 -2.02
C ARG A 181 34.10 -10.41 -2.29
N ARG A 182 34.97 -9.41 -2.44
CA ARG A 182 36.43 -9.61 -2.66
C ARG A 182 37.15 -10.11 -1.42
N ALA A 183 36.74 -9.66 -0.22
CA ALA A 183 37.29 -10.19 1.02
C ALA A 183 36.97 -11.69 1.20
N TYR A 184 35.80 -12.15 0.76
CA TYR A 184 35.45 -13.58 0.76
C TYR A 184 36.15 -14.40 -0.33
N GLU A 185 36.65 -13.79 -1.41
CA GLU A 185 37.42 -14.48 -2.46
C GLU A 185 38.92 -14.60 -2.10
N GLU A 186 39.51 -13.59 -1.44
CA GLU A 186 40.93 -13.57 -1.08
C GLU A 186 41.23 -14.38 0.20
N GLU A 187 40.23 -14.61 1.07
CA GLU A 187 40.33 -15.53 2.22
C GLU A 187 39.38 -16.72 2.07
N ALA A 188 39.70 -17.62 1.14
CA ALA A 188 39.11 -18.96 1.11
C ALA A 188 39.62 -19.77 2.32
N LEU A 189 39.17 -19.40 3.52
CA LEU A 189 39.33 -20.18 4.73
C LEU A 189 38.63 -21.52 4.48
N GLN A 190 39.42 -22.57 4.26
CA GLN A 190 38.89 -23.89 3.95
C GLN A 190 37.99 -24.34 5.10
N VAL A 191 36.69 -24.44 4.84
CA VAL A 191 35.73 -25.00 5.80
C VAL A 191 35.51 -26.45 5.43
N SER A 192 35.97 -27.35 6.30
CA SER A 192 35.72 -28.78 6.17
C SER A 192 34.60 -29.19 7.13
N MET A 193 33.73 -30.10 6.67
CA MET A 193 32.71 -30.71 7.52
C MET A 193 33.38 -31.77 8.41
N VAL A 194 33.36 -31.57 9.73
CA VAL A 194 33.74 -32.61 10.69
C VAL A 194 32.45 -33.06 11.38
N GLY A 195 31.87 -34.16 10.88
CA GLY A 195 30.57 -34.64 11.35
C GLY A 195 29.41 -33.72 10.98
N HIS A 196 28.55 -33.36 11.96
CA HIS A 196 27.36 -32.51 11.75
C HIS A 196 27.60 -31.01 12.05
N VAL A 197 28.83 -30.59 12.27
CA VAL A 197 29.17 -29.19 12.60
C VAL A 197 30.19 -28.67 11.60
N ARG A 198 29.95 -27.47 11.07
CA ARG A 198 30.92 -26.74 10.24
C ARG A 198 31.93 -26.04 11.15
N ALA A 199 33.20 -26.37 10.97
CA ALA A 199 34.31 -25.71 11.66
C ALA A 199 35.32 -25.14 10.64
N PRO A 200 35.90 -23.96 10.91
CA PRO A 200 36.96 -23.38 10.10
C PRO A 200 38.25 -24.20 10.22
N VAL A 201 38.90 -24.54 9.09
CA VAL A 201 40.19 -25.23 9.06
C VAL A 201 41.27 -24.26 8.62
N ALA A 202 42.28 -24.07 9.46
CA ALA A 202 43.48 -23.31 9.10
C ALA A 202 44.40 -24.18 8.21
N ALA A 203 44.94 -23.60 7.13
CA ALA A 203 45.97 -24.26 6.33
C ALA A 203 47.23 -24.46 7.19
N GLY A 204 47.66 -25.71 7.38
CA GLY A 204 48.81 -26.02 8.22
C GLY A 204 50.12 -25.53 7.62
N THR A 205 50.72 -24.50 8.20
CA THR A 205 52.08 -24.07 7.86
C THR A 205 53.08 -24.92 8.65
N ARG A 206 53.74 -25.88 7.99
CA ARG A 206 54.80 -26.69 8.61
C ARG A 206 56.11 -25.88 8.60
N THR A 207 56.54 -25.38 9.75
CA THR A 207 57.91 -24.89 9.93
C THR A 207 58.85 -26.06 10.17
N VAL A 208 60.00 -26.08 9.49
CA VAL A 208 61.06 -27.06 9.71
C VAL A 208 61.96 -26.54 10.83
N PRO A 209 62.23 -27.31 11.90
CA PRO A 209 63.12 -26.85 12.96
C PRO A 209 64.58 -26.86 12.49
N THR A 210 65.26 -25.70 12.58
CA THR A 210 66.73 -25.59 12.47
C THR A 210 67.34 -25.88 13.84
N ILE A 211 68.27 -26.84 13.91
CA ILE A 211 69.02 -27.18 15.12
C ILE A 211 70.27 -26.28 15.21
N GLU A 212 70.36 -25.50 16.28
CA GLU A 212 71.55 -24.72 16.65
C GLU A 212 72.49 -25.60 17.51
N HIS A 213 73.68 -25.93 17.00
CA HIS A 213 74.71 -26.63 17.77
C HIS A 213 75.62 -25.63 18.49
N HIS A 214 75.32 -25.31 19.75
CA HIS A 214 76.26 -24.57 20.61
C HIS A 214 77.17 -25.56 21.35
N PHE A 215 78.44 -25.63 20.94
CA PHE A 215 79.52 -26.31 21.66
C PHE A 215 79.89 -25.51 22.91
N VAL A 216 79.72 -26.09 24.10
CA VAL A 216 80.28 -25.57 25.34
C VAL A 216 81.62 -26.27 25.58
N HIS A 217 82.71 -25.53 25.40
CA HIS A 217 84.04 -25.96 25.84
C HIS A 217 84.11 -25.91 27.37
N TYR A 218 84.20 -27.07 28.02
CA TYR A 218 84.44 -27.18 29.45
C TYR A 218 85.95 -27.12 29.72
N ASN A 219 86.36 -26.17 30.56
CA ASN A 219 87.73 -26.02 31.05
C ASN A 219 87.73 -26.22 32.57
N PRO A 220 88.22 -27.36 33.09
CA PRO A 220 88.43 -27.55 34.52
C PRO A 220 89.76 -26.90 34.97
N LYS A 221 89.69 -26.24 36.14
CA LYS A 221 90.84 -25.75 36.90
C LYS A 221 91.76 -26.88 37.34
#